data_AF-A0AA38PSE1-F1
#
_entry.id   AF-A0AA38PSE1-F1
#
_cell.length_a   1.000
_cell.length_b   1.000
_cell.length_c   1.000
_cell.angle_alpha   90.00
_cell.angle_beta   90.00
_cell.angle_gamma   90.00
#
_symmetry.space_group_name_H-M   'P 1'
#
loop_
_entity.id
_entity.type
_entity.pdbx_description
1 polymer ?
#
loop_
_entity_poly.entity_id
_entity_poly.type
_entity_poly.pdbx_seq_one_letter_code
_entity_poly.pdbx_strand_id
1 'polypeptide(L)'
;MIGGACLDLKAIRPVAGLLDINSHHVCTSCNVFHQESILRTDHESWEPADDDYYSKGMQKWKEAETLKEREIIEHYYGTRYSPLEMLEYFKFSTMIIAEPMHAMYHRVLHLYFREALRLVTLDSIPPRYASNISFYHDFTHPPRPSNHVEALPEQHLSDDDHLLRISQLEDWLMPTMQNDIRALDDVMENIARQMGYESVVRVGHIHRFLHQPLDNEEQLEKNLERASRQALTYVCLDLNRMPGDGATDKDALIAQLIRWRSTKPTEPLLGPEIHSGDILKRIHSCIREVVVPSWLAKPPFETGLKRAGTLKADNWRTLFSLYVPLALLSLWKETSPIQSHWNDGSYFFTTTHNISKG
;
A
#
# COMPACT_ATOMS: atom_id res chain seq x y z
N MET A 1 -11.72 16.96 -24.21
CA MET A 1 -10.61 16.33 -23.47
C MET A 1 -9.84 17.46 -22.81
N ILE A 2 -10.15 17.78 -21.55
CA ILE A 2 -9.37 18.79 -20.81
C ILE A 2 -8.10 18.06 -20.37
N GLY A 3 -6.94 18.53 -20.82
CA GLY A 3 -5.66 17.89 -20.53
C GLY A 3 -5.27 18.09 -19.06
N GLY A 4 -4.84 17.01 -18.40
CA GLY A 4 -4.27 17.07 -17.05
C GLY A 4 -2.78 17.40 -17.05
N ALA A 5 -2.25 17.76 -15.89
CA ALA A 5 -0.82 17.97 -15.68
C ALA A 5 -0.12 16.60 -15.52
N CYS A 6 0.75 16.28 -16.48
CA CYS A 6 1.51 15.02 -16.52
C CYS A 6 2.99 15.33 -16.27
N LEU A 7 3.41 15.20 -15.00
CA LEU A 7 4.81 15.29 -14.57
C LEU A 7 5.08 14.13 -13.60
N ASP A 8 6.34 13.81 -13.35
CA ASP A 8 6.67 12.84 -12.32
C ASP A 8 6.10 13.27 -10.94
N LEU A 9 5.80 12.31 -10.06
CA LEU A 9 5.13 12.61 -8.79
C LEU A 9 5.90 13.59 -7.90
N LYS A 10 7.24 13.59 -7.97
CA LYS A 10 8.06 14.53 -7.18
C LYS A 10 8.01 15.96 -7.73
N ALA A 11 7.78 16.11 -9.04
CA ALA A 11 7.60 17.40 -9.68
C ALA A 11 6.15 17.90 -9.59
N ILE A 12 5.15 17.06 -9.87
CA ILE A 12 3.76 17.53 -9.94
C ILE A 12 3.20 17.92 -8.58
N ARG A 13 3.54 17.18 -7.52
CA ARG A 13 2.99 17.42 -6.19
C ARG A 13 3.32 18.83 -5.66
N PRO A 14 4.58 19.30 -5.64
CA PRO A 14 4.86 20.68 -5.22
C PRO A 14 4.26 21.72 -6.17
N VAL A 15 4.20 21.45 -7.49
CA VAL A 15 3.53 22.34 -8.46
C VAL A 15 2.03 22.48 -8.15
N ALA A 16 1.39 21.37 -7.81
CA ALA A 16 -0.01 21.32 -7.43
C ALA A 16 -0.27 21.71 -5.96
N GLY A 17 0.76 22.13 -5.21
CA GLY A 17 0.59 22.46 -3.80
C GLY A 17 0.27 21.25 -2.93
N LEU A 18 0.57 20.03 -3.37
CA LEU A 18 0.42 18.82 -2.56
C LEU A 18 1.75 18.48 -1.87
N LEU A 19 1.66 17.88 -0.68
CA LEU A 19 2.85 17.38 0.01
C LEU A 19 3.49 16.22 -0.73
N ASP A 20 4.79 16.00 -0.49
CA ASP A 20 5.59 14.94 -1.12
C ASP A 20 5.05 13.53 -0.82
N ILE A 21 5.52 12.54 -1.58
CA ILE A 21 5.16 11.11 -1.40
C ILE A 21 5.52 10.58 -0.01
N ASN A 22 6.46 11.22 0.68
CA ASN A 22 6.82 10.89 2.06
C ASN A 22 5.85 11.45 3.09
N SER A 23 4.80 12.15 2.69
CA SER A 23 3.72 12.55 3.59
C SER A 23 2.73 11.41 3.81
N HIS A 24 1.84 11.58 4.79
CA HIS A 24 0.75 10.62 5.05
C HIS A 24 -0.39 10.77 4.03
N HIS A 25 -0.39 11.82 3.21
CA HIS A 25 -1.34 11.98 2.11
C HIS A 25 -0.78 11.24 0.88
N VAL A 26 -0.77 9.91 0.92
CA VAL A 26 0.02 9.10 -0.02
C VAL A 26 -0.50 9.20 -1.46
N CYS A 27 -1.81 9.25 -1.65
CA CYS A 27 -2.44 9.34 -2.96
C CYS A 27 -3.05 10.72 -3.22
N THR A 28 -3.01 11.15 -4.48
CA THR A 28 -3.65 12.38 -4.94
C THR A 28 -5.03 12.14 -5.55
N SER A 29 -5.35 10.88 -5.90
CA SER A 29 -6.56 10.51 -6.63
C SER A 29 -7.60 9.75 -5.79
N CYS A 30 -7.18 9.12 -4.69
CA CYS A 30 -8.08 8.43 -3.77
C CYS A 30 -7.91 8.92 -2.34
N ASN A 31 -8.86 8.53 -1.49
CA ASN A 31 -8.92 8.86 -0.06
C ASN A 31 -7.89 8.09 0.80
N VAL A 32 -7.08 7.20 0.20
CA VAL A 32 -6.08 6.42 0.93
C VAL A 32 -5.10 7.36 1.65
N PHE A 33 -5.10 7.23 2.97
CA PHE A 33 -4.30 8.02 3.88
C PHE A 33 -3.36 7.12 4.68
N HIS A 34 -2.30 7.72 5.19
CA HIS A 34 -1.24 7.12 5.97
C HIS A 34 -0.17 6.36 5.18
N GLN A 35 1.12 6.55 5.54
CA GLN A 35 2.24 5.88 4.87
C GLN A 35 2.18 4.35 4.98
N GLU A 36 1.62 3.82 6.06
CA GLU A 36 1.45 2.37 6.25
C GLU A 36 0.40 1.75 5.31
N SER A 37 -0.47 2.57 4.71
CA SER A 37 -1.46 2.12 3.73
C SER A 37 -0.93 2.08 2.30
N ILE A 38 0.34 2.40 2.07
CA ILE A 38 0.96 2.44 0.72
C ILE A 38 0.93 1.09 -0.01
N LEU A 39 0.84 -0.02 0.75
CA LEU A 39 0.82 -1.38 0.20
C LEU A 39 -0.60 -1.95 0.05
N ARG A 40 -1.65 -1.18 0.34
CA ARG A 40 -3.02 -1.62 0.09
C ARG A 40 -3.22 -1.93 -1.39
N THR A 41 -3.98 -2.98 -1.67
CA THR A 41 -4.31 -3.43 -3.03
C THR A 41 -5.81 -3.63 -3.26
N ASP A 42 -6.61 -3.42 -2.22
CA ASP A 42 -8.06 -3.57 -2.18
C ASP A 42 -8.77 -2.34 -2.78
N HIS A 43 -8.40 -2.00 -4.02
CA HIS A 43 -8.85 -0.81 -4.74
C HIS A 43 -10.38 -0.64 -4.86
N GLU A 44 -11.16 -1.71 -4.67
CA GLU A 44 -12.61 -1.70 -4.66
C GLU A 44 -13.20 -0.91 -3.48
N SER A 45 -12.46 -0.78 -2.38
CA SER A 45 -12.88 -0.04 -1.17
C SER A 45 -12.36 1.41 -1.15
N TRP A 46 -11.66 1.85 -2.19
CA TRP A 46 -11.06 3.19 -2.22
C TRP A 46 -12.03 4.20 -2.82
N GLU A 47 -12.22 5.30 -2.12
CA GLU A 47 -13.07 6.39 -2.62
C GLU A 47 -12.21 7.45 -3.31
N PRO A 48 -12.78 8.24 -4.24
CA PRO A 48 -12.07 9.35 -4.86
C PRO A 48 -11.56 10.36 -3.83
N ALA A 49 -10.44 11.02 -4.14
CA ALA A 49 -9.98 12.15 -3.35
C ALA A 49 -10.93 13.34 -3.50
N ASP A 50 -11.19 14.04 -2.39
CA ASP A 50 -12.04 15.23 -2.34
C ASP A 50 -11.28 16.50 -2.77
N ASP A 51 -11.70 17.09 -3.88
CA ASP A 51 -11.13 18.33 -4.43
C ASP A 51 -11.50 19.58 -3.59
N ASP A 52 -12.66 19.58 -2.93
CA ASP A 52 -13.07 20.66 -2.04
C ASP A 52 -12.22 20.65 -0.77
N TYR A 53 -11.87 19.45 -0.28
CA TYR A 53 -10.92 19.29 0.82
C TYR A 53 -9.54 19.86 0.47
N TYR A 54 -9.03 19.59 -0.73
CA TYR A 54 -7.77 20.18 -1.19
C TYR A 54 -7.86 21.71 -1.28
N SER A 55 -8.90 22.23 -1.93
CA SER A 55 -9.10 23.67 -2.12
C SER A 55 -9.21 24.41 -0.79
N LYS A 56 -9.95 23.86 0.19
CA LYS A 56 -10.06 24.39 1.55
C LYS A 56 -8.71 24.42 2.27
N GLY A 57 -7.91 23.37 2.14
CA GLY A 57 -6.56 23.33 2.71
C GLY A 57 -5.64 24.38 2.09
N MET A 58 -5.72 24.59 0.78
CA MET A 58 -4.93 25.59 0.06
C MET A 58 -5.29 27.03 0.45
N GLN A 59 -6.59 27.35 0.57
CA GLN A 59 -7.03 28.68 1.01
C GLN A 59 -6.62 28.96 2.45
N LYS A 60 -6.83 28.00 3.37
CA LYS A 60 -6.36 28.15 4.76
C LYS A 60 -4.85 28.37 4.82
N TRP A 61 -4.06 27.65 4.01
CA TRP A 61 -2.62 27.83 3.98
C TRP A 61 -2.21 29.22 3.46
N LYS A 62 -2.96 29.75 2.47
CA LYS A 62 -2.77 31.09 1.89
C LYS A 62 -3.09 32.20 2.90
N GLU A 63 -4.17 32.03 3.65
CA GLU A 63 -4.66 32.98 4.67
C GLU A 63 -3.84 32.93 5.97
N ALA A 64 -3.15 31.82 6.25
CA ALA A 64 -2.33 31.68 7.45
C ALA A 64 -1.21 32.73 7.54
N GLU A 65 -1.17 33.42 8.68
CA GLU A 65 -0.25 34.52 8.96
C GLU A 65 1.10 34.03 9.50
N THR A 66 1.12 32.85 10.13
CA THR A 66 2.33 32.29 10.76
C THR A 66 2.81 31.00 10.10
N LEU A 67 4.12 30.72 10.22
CA LEU A 67 4.71 29.46 9.75
C LEU A 67 4.16 28.25 10.51
N LYS A 68 3.89 28.38 11.81
CA LYS A 68 3.33 27.29 12.63
C LYS A 68 1.92 26.89 12.17
N GLU A 69 1.08 27.87 11.84
CA GLU A 69 -0.26 27.59 11.30
C GLU A 69 -0.18 26.87 9.96
N ARG A 70 0.74 27.28 9.09
CA ARG A 70 0.99 26.59 7.80
C ARG A 70 1.44 25.15 8.00
N GLU A 71 2.35 24.88 8.93
CA GLU A 71 2.80 23.52 9.25
C GLU A 71 1.65 22.63 9.75
N ILE A 72 0.74 23.17 10.56
CA ILE A 72 -0.46 22.45 11.04
C ILE A 72 -1.39 22.14 9.87
N ILE A 73 -1.64 23.12 8.98
CA ILE A 73 -2.48 22.95 7.80
C ILE A 73 -1.87 21.92 6.83
N GLU A 74 -0.56 21.98 6.61
CA GLU A 74 0.14 21.00 5.79
C GLU A 74 -0.03 19.58 6.32
N HIS A 75 0.18 19.34 7.62
CA HIS A 75 -0.01 18.01 8.21
C HIS A 75 -1.44 17.52 8.06
N TYR A 76 -2.42 18.39 8.36
CA TYR A 76 -3.81 18.01 8.35
C TYR A 76 -4.34 17.80 6.93
N TYR A 77 -4.22 18.79 6.05
CA TYR A 77 -4.80 18.78 4.70
C TYR A 77 -3.92 18.12 3.65
N GLY A 78 -2.61 18.08 3.87
CA GLY A 78 -1.67 17.60 2.87
C GLY A 78 -1.42 18.61 1.75
N THR A 79 -1.76 19.88 1.96
CA THR A 79 -1.73 20.92 0.93
C THR A 79 -1.01 22.19 1.37
N ARG A 80 -0.43 22.88 0.38
CA ARG A 80 0.10 24.24 0.34
C ARG A 80 -0.63 24.99 -0.76
N TYR A 81 -0.65 26.32 -0.70
CA TYR A 81 -1.26 27.10 -1.77
C TYR A 81 -0.59 26.83 -3.13
N SER A 82 -1.40 26.58 -4.16
CA SER A 82 -0.97 26.51 -5.55
C SER A 82 -1.82 27.44 -6.41
N PRO A 83 -1.23 28.16 -7.38
CA PRO A 83 -1.99 28.93 -8.38
C PRO A 83 -3.00 28.10 -9.18
N LEU A 84 -2.83 26.78 -9.25
CA LEU A 84 -3.77 25.89 -9.95
C LEU A 84 -5.15 25.88 -9.29
N GLU A 85 -5.25 26.21 -8.00
CA GLU A 85 -6.53 26.30 -7.30
C GLU A 85 -7.41 27.45 -7.82
N MET A 86 -6.82 28.49 -8.42
CA MET A 86 -7.57 29.57 -9.05
C MET A 86 -8.29 29.14 -10.34
N LEU A 87 -7.97 27.95 -10.86
CA LEU A 87 -8.59 27.42 -12.07
C LEU A 87 -9.82 26.60 -11.67
N GLU A 88 -11.01 27.18 -11.75
CA GLU A 88 -12.28 26.54 -11.34
C GLU A 88 -12.55 25.18 -12.02
N TYR A 89 -11.94 24.94 -13.19
CA TYR A 89 -12.07 23.68 -13.91
C TYR A 89 -11.05 22.61 -13.48
N PHE A 90 -9.99 22.99 -12.75
CA PHE A 90 -8.89 22.10 -12.43
C PHE A 90 -9.24 21.22 -11.23
N LYS A 91 -9.35 19.92 -11.46
CA LYS A 91 -9.62 18.93 -10.41
C LYS A 91 -8.33 18.22 -10.02
N PHE A 92 -7.81 18.45 -8.81
CA PHE A 92 -6.58 17.85 -8.32
C PHE A 92 -6.65 16.32 -8.28
N SER A 93 -7.80 15.77 -7.92
CA SER A 93 -8.09 14.33 -7.83
C SER A 93 -7.87 13.58 -9.15
N THR A 94 -8.15 14.24 -10.29
CA THR A 94 -8.23 13.59 -11.61
C THR A 94 -7.28 14.18 -12.65
N MET A 95 -6.88 15.44 -12.51
CA MET A 95 -6.01 16.14 -13.46
C MET A 95 -4.54 16.09 -13.08
N ILE A 96 -4.17 15.51 -11.94
CA ILE A 96 -2.80 15.14 -11.61
C ILE A 96 -2.55 13.73 -12.16
N ILE A 97 -1.92 13.67 -13.33
CA ILE A 97 -1.67 12.41 -14.03
C ILE A 97 -0.30 11.89 -13.62
N ALA A 98 -0.27 10.68 -13.04
CA ALA A 98 0.98 9.99 -12.77
C ALA A 98 1.72 9.70 -14.08
N GLU A 99 2.92 10.24 -14.22
CA GLU A 99 3.69 10.11 -15.47
C GLU A 99 4.09 8.65 -15.72
N PRO A 100 3.69 8.06 -16.87
CA PRO A 100 3.80 6.63 -17.11
C PRO A 100 5.24 6.15 -17.21
N MET A 101 6.20 6.95 -17.70
CA MET A 101 7.59 6.52 -17.82
C MET A 101 8.23 6.29 -16.45
N HIS A 102 8.07 7.23 -15.51
CA HIS A 102 8.58 7.07 -14.15
C HIS A 102 7.81 6.01 -13.37
N ALA A 103 6.48 6.00 -13.46
CA ALA A 103 5.65 5.03 -12.74
C ALA A 103 5.84 3.60 -13.28
N MET A 104 5.69 3.38 -14.59
CA MET A 104 5.73 2.05 -15.19
C MET A 104 7.16 1.54 -15.34
N TYR A 105 8.03 2.26 -16.07
CA TYR A 105 9.36 1.73 -16.43
C TYR A 105 10.35 1.81 -15.26
N HIS A 106 10.37 2.91 -14.52
CA HIS A 106 11.35 3.11 -13.45
C HIS A 106 10.93 2.59 -12.07
N ARG A 107 9.64 2.30 -11.84
CA ARG A 107 9.17 1.75 -10.57
C ARG A 107 8.58 0.36 -10.73
N VAL A 108 7.44 0.22 -11.41
CA VAL A 108 6.71 -1.07 -11.48
C VAL A 108 7.56 -2.16 -12.13
N LEU A 109 8.04 -1.93 -13.35
CA LEU A 109 8.86 -2.92 -14.07
C LEU A 109 10.20 -3.14 -13.39
N HIS A 110 10.80 -2.09 -12.85
CA HIS A 110 12.04 -2.20 -12.11
C HIS A 110 11.93 -3.12 -10.89
N LEU A 111 10.88 -2.90 -10.09
CA LEU A 111 10.56 -3.71 -8.91
C LEU A 111 10.22 -5.16 -9.31
N TYR A 112 9.35 -5.33 -10.32
CA TYR A 112 8.97 -6.65 -10.79
C TYR A 112 10.18 -7.48 -11.24
N PHE A 113 11.13 -6.87 -11.96
CA PHE A 113 12.30 -7.59 -12.45
C PHE A 113 13.30 -7.93 -11.34
N ARG A 114 13.47 -7.02 -10.37
CA ARG A 114 14.47 -7.17 -9.30
C ARG A 114 13.98 -8.00 -8.13
N GLU A 115 12.75 -7.77 -7.69
CA GLU A 115 12.20 -8.40 -6.48
C GLU A 115 11.36 -9.63 -6.83
N ALA A 116 10.43 -9.49 -7.78
CA ALA A 116 9.55 -10.60 -8.14
C ALA A 116 10.29 -11.65 -8.97
N LEU A 117 10.97 -11.28 -10.06
CA LEU A 117 11.69 -12.21 -10.93
C LEU A 117 13.16 -12.47 -10.53
N ARG A 118 13.71 -11.66 -9.63
CA ARG A 118 15.10 -11.77 -9.13
C ARG A 118 16.17 -11.89 -10.21
N LEU A 119 16.01 -11.16 -11.31
CA LEU A 119 16.95 -11.14 -12.44
C LEU A 119 18.21 -10.32 -12.11
N VAL A 120 18.87 -10.64 -10.99
CA VAL A 120 20.00 -9.90 -10.41
C VAL A 120 21.28 -10.73 -10.26
N THR A 121 21.18 -12.06 -10.39
CA THR A 121 22.30 -13.01 -10.31
C THR A 121 22.22 -14.05 -11.41
N LEU A 122 23.37 -14.54 -11.88
CA LEU A 122 23.46 -15.68 -12.82
C LEU A 122 23.46 -17.03 -12.11
N ASP A 123 23.55 -17.03 -10.78
CA ASP A 123 23.49 -18.24 -9.96
C ASP A 123 22.11 -18.88 -10.13
N SER A 124 22.10 -20.18 -10.40
CA SER A 124 20.90 -20.95 -10.80
C SER A 124 19.89 -21.16 -9.67
N ILE A 125 20.30 -20.92 -8.43
CA ILE A 125 19.45 -21.11 -7.24
C ILE A 125 19.61 -19.88 -6.33
N PRO A 126 18.82 -18.81 -6.49
CA PRO A 126 18.72 -17.81 -5.45
C PRO A 126 18.15 -18.49 -4.18
N PRO A 127 18.62 -18.12 -2.97
CA PRO A 127 18.03 -18.65 -1.75
C PRO A 127 16.52 -18.39 -1.74
N ARG A 128 15.76 -19.31 -1.14
CA ARG A 128 14.32 -19.08 -0.91
C ARG A 128 14.18 -17.77 -0.16
N TYR A 129 13.44 -16.83 -0.75
CA TYR A 129 13.15 -15.57 -0.11
C TYR A 129 12.03 -15.79 0.89
N ALA A 130 12.35 -15.52 2.14
CA ALA A 130 11.38 -15.32 3.19
C ALA A 130 10.80 -13.91 3.04
N SER A 131 9.48 -13.82 2.90
CA SER A 131 8.78 -12.54 2.97
C SER A 131 8.96 -11.91 4.34
N ASN A 132 8.99 -10.57 4.40
CA ASN A 132 8.91 -9.80 5.66
C ASN A 132 7.50 -9.83 6.28
N ILE A 133 6.61 -10.67 5.76
CA ILE A 133 5.23 -10.88 6.20
C ILE A 133 5.05 -12.39 6.42
N SER A 134 4.42 -12.77 7.53
CA SER A 134 4.10 -14.17 7.85
C SER A 134 2.68 -14.57 7.46
N PHE A 135 1.73 -13.62 7.42
CA PHE A 135 0.37 -13.83 6.93
C PHE A 135 -0.26 -12.50 6.48
N TYR A 136 -1.33 -12.60 5.69
CA TYR A 136 -2.14 -11.45 5.29
C TYR A 136 -3.40 -11.37 6.16
N HIS A 137 -3.74 -10.17 6.62
CA HIS A 137 -5.02 -9.85 7.24
C HIS A 137 -5.40 -8.42 6.84
N ASP A 138 -6.67 -8.25 6.46
CA ASP A 138 -7.17 -6.98 5.96
C ASP A 138 -7.64 -6.13 7.15
N PHE A 139 -6.75 -5.22 7.57
CA PHE A 139 -7.02 -4.27 8.63
C PHE A 139 -7.72 -3.01 8.13
N THR A 140 -8.60 -2.45 8.94
CA THR A 140 -9.25 -1.16 8.68
C THR A 140 -8.34 -0.03 9.12
N HIS A 141 -7.71 0.65 8.18
CA HIS A 141 -6.91 1.83 8.51
C HIS A 141 -7.78 2.98 9.02
N PRO A 142 -7.28 3.81 9.95
CA PRO A 142 -8.02 4.96 10.45
C PRO A 142 -8.40 5.88 9.28
N PRO A 143 -9.63 6.41 9.26
CA PRO A 143 -10.08 7.29 8.19
C PRO A 143 -9.18 8.54 8.13
N ARG A 144 -9.09 9.14 6.94
CA ARG A 144 -8.36 10.39 6.75
C ARG A 144 -8.95 11.46 7.69
N PRO A 145 -8.12 12.33 8.33
CA PRO A 145 -8.65 13.46 9.08
C PRO A 145 -9.43 14.41 8.15
N SER A 146 -10.74 14.26 8.06
CA SER A 146 -11.63 15.05 7.20
C SER A 146 -12.32 16.16 7.99
N ASN A 147 -12.66 17.27 7.31
CA ASN A 147 -13.61 18.25 7.87
C ASN A 147 -15.06 17.76 7.77
N HIS A 148 -15.29 16.75 6.93
CA HIS A 148 -16.56 16.07 6.81
C HIS A 148 -16.47 14.83 7.68
N VAL A 149 -17.02 14.94 8.89
CA VAL A 149 -17.90 13.85 9.33
C VAL A 149 -18.99 13.83 8.26
N GLU A 150 -18.86 12.96 7.25
CA GLU A 150 -20.08 12.57 6.58
C GLU A 150 -20.89 11.86 7.65
N ALA A 151 -21.92 12.52 8.16
CA ALA A 151 -22.98 11.78 8.78
C ALA A 151 -23.39 10.74 7.73
N LEU A 152 -23.19 9.45 8.03
CA LEU A 152 -24.00 8.40 7.44
C LEU A 152 -25.44 8.94 7.44
N PRO A 153 -26.16 8.86 6.31
CA PRO A 153 -27.28 9.72 6.01
C PRO A 153 -28.17 9.91 7.25
N GLU A 154 -28.25 11.16 7.74
CA GLU A 154 -29.09 11.53 8.87
C GLU A 154 -30.52 11.11 8.57
N GLN A 155 -30.96 9.96 9.09
CA GLN A 155 -32.35 9.84 9.44
C GLN A 155 -32.55 10.84 10.58
N HIS A 156 -33.22 11.96 10.27
CA HIS A 156 -33.47 13.06 11.20
C HIS A 156 -34.05 12.51 12.51
N LEU A 157 -33.22 12.47 13.55
CA LEU A 157 -33.63 12.14 14.92
C LEU A 157 -33.58 13.44 15.73
N SER A 158 -34.55 13.65 16.61
CA SER A 158 -34.73 14.92 17.31
C SER A 158 -33.71 15.12 18.43
N ASP A 159 -33.56 16.35 18.93
CA ASP A 159 -32.60 16.68 20.00
C ASP A 159 -32.77 15.84 21.28
N ASP A 160 -34.00 15.36 21.54
CA ASP A 160 -34.30 14.48 22.67
C ASP A 160 -33.85 13.02 22.44
N ASP A 161 -33.79 12.57 21.18
CA ASP A 161 -33.32 11.23 20.80
C ASP A 161 -31.78 11.11 20.91
N HIS A 162 -31.07 12.23 20.73
CA HIS A 162 -29.62 12.32 20.91
C HIS A 162 -29.18 12.12 22.37
N LEU A 163 -29.93 12.69 23.32
CA LEU A 163 -29.65 12.55 24.74
C LEU A 163 -30.05 11.16 25.27
N LEU A 164 -31.10 10.54 24.70
CA LEU A 164 -31.50 9.17 25.00
C LEU A 164 -30.51 8.13 24.46
N ARG A 165 -29.90 8.38 23.29
CA ARG A 165 -28.87 7.51 22.68
C ARG A 165 -27.58 7.48 23.51
N ILE A 166 -27.15 8.62 24.07
CA ILE A 166 -25.94 8.70 24.92
C ILE A 166 -26.14 7.98 26.26
N SER A 167 -27.31 8.09 26.89
CA SER A 167 -27.57 7.38 28.16
C SER A 167 -27.80 5.88 27.99
N GLN A 168 -28.29 5.42 26.83
CA GLN A 168 -28.47 3.99 26.52
C GLN A 168 -27.16 3.30 26.09
N LEU A 169 -26.14 4.07 25.68
CA LEU A 169 -24.80 3.59 25.33
C LEU A 169 -23.96 3.17 26.55
N GLU A 170 -24.19 3.78 27.71
CA GLU A 170 -23.36 3.55 28.90
C GLU A 170 -23.78 2.29 29.71
N ASP A 171 -25.05 1.88 29.64
CA ASP A 171 -25.58 0.80 30.50
C ASP A 171 -25.63 -0.60 29.83
N TRP A 172 -25.53 -0.73 28.50
CA TRP A 172 -25.87 -2.00 27.82
C TRP A 172 -24.95 -2.47 26.67
N LEU A 173 -24.00 -1.68 26.19
CA LEU A 173 -23.36 -1.99 24.90
C LEU A 173 -22.38 -3.18 24.89
N MET A 174 -21.84 -3.56 26.05
CA MET A 174 -20.72 -4.50 26.12
C MET A 174 -21.05 -6.01 25.96
N PRO A 175 -22.23 -6.54 26.32
CA PRO A 175 -22.45 -8.00 26.20
C PRO A 175 -22.84 -8.51 24.79
N THR A 176 -23.25 -7.65 23.86
CA THR A 176 -24.03 -8.08 22.67
C THR A 176 -23.34 -7.87 21.32
N MET A 177 -22.11 -7.33 21.28
CA MET A 177 -21.38 -6.96 20.05
C MET A 177 -20.87 -8.14 19.20
N GLN A 178 -21.56 -9.29 19.18
CA GLN A 178 -21.15 -10.40 18.33
C GLN A 178 -21.46 -10.14 16.84
N ASN A 179 -22.41 -9.26 16.45
CA ASN A 179 -22.88 -9.22 15.04
C ASN A 179 -23.48 -7.89 14.49
N ASP A 180 -23.10 -6.69 14.94
CA ASP A 180 -23.52 -5.46 14.21
C ASP A 180 -22.34 -4.51 13.96
N ILE A 181 -21.84 -4.54 12.73
CA ILE A 181 -20.68 -3.79 12.23
C ILE A 181 -20.95 -2.27 12.27
N ARG A 182 -22.21 -1.85 12.23
CA ARG A 182 -22.59 -0.43 12.16
C ARG A 182 -22.38 0.34 13.47
N ALA A 183 -22.45 -0.33 14.62
CA ALA A 183 -22.13 0.28 15.92
C ALA A 183 -20.61 0.31 16.18
N LEU A 184 -19.86 -0.62 15.57
CA LEU A 184 -18.40 -0.61 15.61
C LEU A 184 -17.85 0.58 14.82
N ASP A 185 -18.43 0.90 13.67
CA ASP A 185 -18.05 2.07 12.86
C ASP A 185 -18.20 3.38 13.65
N ASP A 186 -19.34 3.59 14.34
CA ASP A 186 -19.57 4.77 15.20
C ASP A 186 -18.53 4.87 16.34
N VAL A 187 -18.16 3.73 16.94
CA VAL A 187 -17.16 3.66 18.02
C VAL A 187 -15.74 3.90 17.48
N MET A 188 -15.40 3.28 16.34
CA MET A 188 -14.14 3.47 15.66
C MET A 188 -13.97 4.92 15.20
N GLU A 189 -15.04 5.56 14.73
CA GLU A 189 -15.05 6.97 14.36
C GLU A 189 -14.85 7.88 15.58
N ASN A 190 -15.50 7.59 16.70
CA ASN A 190 -15.31 8.35 17.95
C ASN A 190 -13.86 8.23 18.48
N ILE A 191 -13.28 7.02 18.45
CA ILE A 191 -11.88 6.82 18.81
C ILE A 191 -10.96 7.54 17.83
N ALA A 192 -11.23 7.48 16.53
CA ALA A 192 -10.46 8.19 15.51
C ALA A 192 -10.51 9.72 15.72
N ARG A 193 -11.65 10.30 16.09
CA ARG A 193 -11.79 11.74 16.42
C ARG A 193 -10.98 12.15 17.64
N GLN A 194 -10.78 11.24 18.59
CA GLN A 194 -9.99 11.48 19.80
C GLN A 194 -8.49 11.20 19.60
N MET A 195 -8.10 10.58 18.49
CA MET A 195 -6.70 10.30 18.18
C MET A 195 -6.02 11.52 17.54
N GLY A 196 -4.97 12.00 18.19
CA GLY A 196 -4.00 12.88 17.54
C GLY A 196 -3.24 12.13 16.45
N TYR A 197 -2.65 12.88 15.52
CA TYR A 197 -1.88 12.35 14.38
C TYR A 197 -0.88 11.24 14.77
N GLU A 198 -0.09 11.42 15.83
CA GLU A 198 0.89 10.40 16.26
C GLU A 198 0.20 9.08 16.66
N SER A 199 -0.99 9.12 17.26
CA SER A 199 -1.74 7.90 17.61
C SER A 199 -2.26 7.19 16.35
N VAL A 200 -2.77 7.94 15.39
CA VAL A 200 -3.17 7.44 14.07
C VAL A 200 -1.99 6.76 13.37
N VAL A 201 -0.80 7.35 13.47
CA VAL A 201 0.43 6.77 12.92
C VAL A 201 0.79 5.45 13.56
N ARG A 202 0.65 5.36 14.88
CA ARG A 202 0.94 4.14 15.63
C ARG A 202 -0.01 2.99 15.28
N VAL A 203 -1.27 3.24 14.92
CA VAL A 203 -2.19 2.19 14.46
C VAL A 203 -1.61 1.42 13.27
N GLY A 204 -1.15 2.13 12.24
CA GLY A 204 -0.53 1.49 11.07
C GLY A 204 0.73 0.69 11.40
N HIS A 205 1.60 1.23 12.27
CA HIS A 205 2.78 0.52 12.73
C HIS A 205 2.42 -0.77 13.48
N ILE A 206 1.42 -0.72 14.37
CA ILE A 206 0.95 -1.89 15.12
C ILE A 206 0.49 -2.97 14.12
N HIS A 207 -0.39 -2.64 13.17
CA HIS A 207 -0.86 -3.58 12.14
C HIS A 207 0.31 -4.24 11.39
N ARG A 208 1.35 -3.47 11.06
CA ARG A 208 2.55 -4.00 10.40
C ARG A 208 3.35 -4.93 11.30
N PHE A 209 3.60 -4.57 12.56
CA PHE A 209 4.32 -5.43 13.50
C PHE A 209 3.58 -6.75 13.72
N LEU A 210 2.25 -6.71 13.72
CA LEU A 210 1.40 -7.89 13.84
C LEU A 210 1.47 -8.83 12.62
N HIS A 211 1.96 -8.38 11.46
CA HIS A 211 2.13 -9.21 10.27
C HIS A 211 3.54 -9.74 10.04
N GLN A 212 4.52 -9.25 10.79
CA GLN A 212 5.90 -9.64 10.58
C GLN A 212 6.18 -11.04 11.12
N PRO A 213 7.20 -11.74 10.58
CA PRO A 213 7.72 -12.96 11.18
C PRO A 213 8.05 -12.74 12.66
N LEU A 214 7.73 -13.73 13.50
CA LEU A 214 7.89 -13.63 14.95
C LEU A 214 8.96 -14.60 15.42
N ASP A 215 10.21 -14.11 15.46
CA ASP A 215 11.34 -14.85 16.04
C ASP A 215 11.48 -14.60 17.55
N ASN A 216 11.08 -13.40 18.02
CA ASN A 216 11.17 -12.98 19.42
C ASN A 216 9.96 -12.13 19.83
N GLU A 217 9.14 -12.65 20.74
CA GLU A 217 7.95 -11.97 21.27
C GLU A 217 8.28 -10.68 22.04
N GLU A 218 9.42 -10.62 22.74
CA GLU A 218 9.82 -9.42 23.50
C GLU A 218 10.00 -8.18 22.61
N GLN A 219 10.40 -8.39 21.35
CA GLN A 219 10.60 -7.28 20.41
C GLN A 219 9.25 -6.71 19.96
N LEU A 220 8.24 -7.56 19.81
CA LEU A 220 6.87 -7.14 19.52
C LEU A 220 6.30 -6.35 20.70
N GLU A 221 6.44 -6.86 21.92
CA GLU A 221 5.97 -6.19 23.14
C GLU A 221 6.56 -4.78 23.28
N LYS A 222 7.89 -4.64 23.19
CA LYS A 222 8.58 -3.33 23.23
C LYS A 222 8.11 -2.37 22.14
N ASN A 223 7.69 -2.87 20.98
CA ASN A 223 7.16 -2.05 19.90
C ASN A 223 5.72 -1.58 20.21
N LEU A 224 4.89 -2.43 20.81
CA LEU A 224 3.52 -2.11 21.23
C LEU A 224 3.49 -1.14 22.43
N GLU A 225 4.41 -1.28 23.38
CA GLU A 225 4.57 -0.37 24.52
C GLU A 225 4.79 1.09 24.11
N ARG A 226 5.34 1.34 22.92
CA ARG A 226 5.54 2.70 22.40
C ARG A 226 4.25 3.36 21.90
N ALA A 227 3.19 2.59 21.69
CA ALA A 227 1.92 3.12 21.20
C ALA A 227 1.08 3.76 22.31
N SER A 228 0.16 4.64 21.91
CA SER A 228 -0.84 5.19 22.83
C SER A 228 -1.93 4.16 23.11
N ARG A 229 -2.63 4.35 24.23
CA ARG A 229 -3.77 3.52 24.63
C ARG A 229 -4.84 3.51 23.53
N GLN A 230 -5.16 4.67 22.97
CA GLN A 230 -6.15 4.84 21.92
C GLN A 230 -5.79 4.07 20.64
N ALA A 231 -4.52 4.11 20.22
CA ALA A 231 -4.06 3.36 19.06
C ALA A 231 -4.18 1.84 19.29
N LEU A 232 -3.80 1.37 20.49
CA LEU A 232 -3.95 -0.04 20.86
C LEU A 232 -5.42 -0.45 20.94
N THR A 233 -6.29 0.39 21.52
CA THR A 233 -7.74 0.14 21.57
C THR A 233 -8.34 0.04 20.17
N TYR A 234 -7.97 0.96 19.26
CA TYR A 234 -8.41 0.92 17.87
C TYR A 234 -8.04 -0.41 17.20
N VAL A 235 -6.79 -0.84 17.34
CA VAL A 235 -6.31 -2.10 16.73
C VAL A 235 -7.02 -3.31 17.35
N CYS A 236 -7.21 -3.33 18.68
CA CYS A 236 -7.96 -4.39 19.34
C CYS A 236 -9.42 -4.45 18.85
N LEU A 237 -10.05 -3.31 18.58
CA LEU A 237 -11.40 -3.26 18.00
C LEU A 237 -11.42 -3.73 16.54
N ASP A 238 -10.47 -3.29 15.72
CA ASP A 238 -10.34 -3.70 14.32
C ASP A 238 -10.14 -5.22 14.19
N LEU A 239 -9.37 -5.80 15.11
CA LEU A 239 -9.20 -7.26 15.21
C LEU A 239 -10.40 -8.01 15.78
N ASN A 240 -11.37 -7.29 16.34
CA ASN A 240 -12.44 -7.81 17.19
C ASN A 240 -11.88 -8.68 18.34
N ARG A 241 -10.90 -8.13 19.06
CA ARG A 241 -10.14 -8.76 20.14
C ARG A 241 -9.92 -7.80 21.29
N MET A 242 -11.00 -7.28 21.86
CA MET A 242 -10.91 -6.57 23.14
C MET A 242 -10.59 -7.54 24.29
N PRO A 243 -9.89 -7.07 25.34
CA PRO A 243 -9.75 -7.82 26.60
C PRO A 243 -11.14 -8.21 27.15
N GLY A 244 -11.27 -9.45 27.63
CA GLY A 244 -12.58 -10.05 27.95
C GLY A 244 -13.28 -9.45 29.17
N ASP A 245 -12.55 -8.70 30.00
CA ASP A 245 -13.05 -7.92 31.12
C ASP A 245 -13.51 -6.50 30.71
N GLY A 246 -13.43 -6.15 29.43
CA GLY A 246 -13.66 -4.80 28.93
C GLY A 246 -12.55 -3.83 29.37
N ALA A 247 -11.43 -4.33 29.88
CA ALA A 247 -10.35 -3.47 30.33
C ALA A 247 -9.73 -2.73 29.14
N THR A 248 -9.51 -1.43 29.36
CA THR A 248 -8.91 -0.52 28.39
C THR A 248 -7.56 0.01 28.89
N ASP A 249 -6.99 -0.67 29.90
CA ASP A 249 -5.63 -0.42 30.33
C ASP A 249 -4.65 -0.85 29.23
N LYS A 250 -3.50 -0.18 29.22
CA LYS A 250 -2.54 -0.34 28.15
C LYS A 250 -1.94 -1.75 28.12
N ASP A 251 -1.69 -2.34 29.29
CA ASP A 251 -1.01 -3.62 29.42
C ASP A 251 -1.93 -4.77 28.99
N ALA A 252 -3.22 -4.73 29.35
CA ALA A 252 -4.19 -5.71 28.85
C ALA A 252 -4.37 -5.65 27.34
N LEU A 253 -4.37 -4.46 26.73
CA LEU A 253 -4.44 -4.30 25.27
C LEU A 253 -3.21 -4.92 24.60
N ILE A 254 -2.00 -4.65 25.11
CA ILE A 254 -0.76 -5.23 24.59
C ILE A 254 -0.79 -6.76 24.69
N ALA A 255 -1.10 -7.28 25.88
CA ALA A 255 -1.20 -8.73 26.12
C ALA A 255 -2.21 -9.39 25.18
N GLN A 256 -3.34 -8.74 24.92
CA GLN A 256 -4.37 -9.24 24.03
C GLN A 256 -3.93 -9.23 22.55
N LEU A 257 -3.19 -8.22 22.10
CA LEU A 257 -2.62 -8.18 20.74
C LEU A 257 -1.54 -9.25 20.55
N ILE A 258 -0.67 -9.46 21.54
CA ILE A 258 0.34 -10.53 21.54
C ILE A 258 -0.36 -11.90 21.49
N ARG A 259 -1.39 -12.09 22.32
CA ARG A 259 -2.20 -13.31 22.31
C ARG A 259 -2.88 -13.53 20.96
N TRP A 260 -3.41 -12.49 20.32
CA TRP A 260 -3.95 -12.64 18.98
C TRP A 260 -2.85 -13.00 17.98
N ARG A 261 -1.68 -12.35 18.06
CA ARG A 261 -0.55 -12.61 17.17
C ARG A 261 -0.05 -14.05 17.27
N SER A 262 -0.03 -14.65 18.46
CA SER A 262 0.41 -16.05 18.66
C SER A 262 -0.54 -17.07 18.02
N THR A 263 -1.77 -16.69 17.69
CA THR A 263 -2.71 -17.55 16.92
C THR A 263 -2.42 -17.59 15.42
N LYS A 264 -1.47 -16.79 14.93
CA LYS A 264 -1.19 -16.60 13.51
C LYS A 264 0.15 -17.20 13.11
N PRO A 265 0.35 -17.54 11.83
CA PRO A 265 1.66 -18.02 11.35
C PRO A 265 2.80 -17.09 11.79
N THR A 266 3.82 -17.66 12.40
CA THR A 266 5.03 -16.95 12.86
C THR A 266 6.12 -16.98 11.81
N GLU A 267 6.17 -18.05 11.03
CA GLU A 267 7.13 -18.23 9.94
C GLU A 267 6.84 -17.29 8.77
N PRO A 268 7.88 -16.79 8.10
CA PRO A 268 7.73 -15.96 6.92
C PRO A 268 7.07 -16.73 5.77
N LEU A 269 6.24 -16.04 4.98
CA LEU A 269 5.72 -16.62 3.75
C LEU A 269 6.88 -16.89 2.77
N LEU A 270 6.96 -18.12 2.28
CA LEU A 270 7.95 -18.49 1.28
C LEU A 270 7.48 -18.05 -0.10
N GLY A 271 8.31 -17.28 -0.79
CA GLY A 271 8.06 -16.94 -2.20
C GLY A 271 8.23 -18.16 -3.12
N PRO A 272 7.65 -18.11 -4.33
CA PRO A 272 7.86 -19.16 -5.34
C PRO A 272 9.36 -19.29 -5.68
N GLU A 273 9.78 -20.51 -5.99
CA GLU A 273 11.12 -20.77 -6.50
C GLU A 273 11.20 -20.30 -7.96
N ILE A 274 12.12 -19.37 -8.23
CA ILE A 274 12.31 -18.78 -9.54
C ILE A 274 13.76 -19.04 -9.95
N HIS A 275 13.95 -19.76 -11.06
CA HIS A 275 15.25 -20.03 -11.68
C HIS A 275 15.78 -18.77 -12.39
N SER A 276 16.00 -17.71 -11.61
CA SER A 276 16.30 -16.37 -12.13
C SER A 276 17.57 -16.35 -12.97
N GLY A 277 18.58 -17.15 -12.60
CA GLY A 277 19.82 -17.29 -13.37
C GLY A 277 19.57 -17.79 -14.80
N ASP A 278 18.68 -18.75 -14.98
CA ASP A 278 18.43 -19.34 -16.31
C ASP A 278 17.52 -18.46 -17.17
N ILE A 279 16.54 -17.81 -16.54
CA ILE A 279 15.74 -16.75 -17.20
C ILE A 279 16.68 -15.62 -17.65
N LEU A 280 17.62 -15.20 -16.80
CA LEU A 280 18.57 -14.13 -17.11
C LEU A 280 19.54 -14.53 -18.23
N LYS A 281 20.10 -15.74 -18.21
CA LYS A 281 20.91 -16.29 -19.30
C LYS A 281 20.14 -16.26 -20.62
N ARG A 282 18.86 -16.65 -20.58
CA ARG A 282 18.03 -16.66 -21.79
C ARG A 282 17.76 -15.25 -22.31
N ILE A 283 17.50 -14.30 -21.41
CA ILE A 283 17.38 -12.88 -21.77
C ILE A 283 18.67 -12.39 -22.45
N HIS A 284 19.85 -12.72 -21.91
CA HIS A 284 21.14 -12.35 -22.52
C HIS A 284 21.29 -12.95 -23.93
N SER A 285 20.94 -14.23 -24.13
CA SER A 285 20.92 -14.84 -25.47
C SER A 285 19.98 -14.10 -26.42
N CYS A 286 18.76 -13.79 -25.99
CA CYS A 286 17.81 -13.03 -26.81
C CYS A 286 18.35 -11.63 -27.17
N ILE A 287 19.01 -10.92 -26.26
CA ILE A 287 19.62 -9.61 -26.54
C ILE A 287 20.66 -9.70 -27.67
N ARG A 288 21.42 -10.80 -27.70
CA ARG A 288 22.43 -11.07 -28.72
C ARG A 288 21.83 -11.47 -30.06
N GLU A 289 20.85 -12.38 -30.05
CA GLU A 289 20.30 -13.02 -31.25
C GLU A 289 19.27 -12.16 -31.98
N VAL A 290 18.46 -11.39 -31.24
CA VAL A 290 17.37 -10.62 -31.84
C VAL A 290 17.93 -9.41 -32.58
N VAL A 291 17.66 -9.36 -33.87
CA VAL A 291 17.93 -8.22 -34.74
C VAL A 291 16.82 -7.20 -34.57
N VAL A 292 17.19 -5.94 -34.33
CA VAL A 292 16.26 -4.82 -34.17
C VAL A 292 16.63 -3.69 -35.10
N PRO A 293 15.68 -2.83 -35.51
CA PRO A 293 15.98 -1.63 -36.28
C PRO A 293 16.95 -0.69 -35.55
N SER A 294 17.67 0.14 -36.30
CA SER A 294 18.70 1.05 -35.77
C SER A 294 18.16 2.15 -34.83
N TRP A 295 16.88 2.49 -34.95
CA TRP A 295 16.21 3.46 -34.08
C TRP A 295 15.83 2.91 -32.71
N LEU A 296 15.89 1.58 -32.51
CA LEU A 296 15.57 0.96 -31.24
C LEU A 296 16.84 0.75 -30.41
N ALA A 297 16.90 1.38 -29.24
CA ALA A 297 18.04 1.22 -28.34
C ALA A 297 18.09 -0.20 -27.77
N LYS A 298 19.21 -0.91 -28.00
CA LYS A 298 19.43 -2.21 -27.37
C LYS A 298 19.81 -2.02 -25.89
N PRO A 299 19.20 -2.79 -24.97
CA PRO A 299 19.67 -2.80 -23.59
C PRO A 299 21.10 -3.41 -23.53
N PRO A 300 21.88 -3.07 -22.50
CA PRO A 300 23.20 -3.69 -22.27
C PRO A 300 23.10 -5.21 -22.25
N PHE A 301 24.06 -5.90 -22.87
CA PHE A 301 24.08 -7.37 -22.92
C PHE A 301 24.02 -7.99 -21.52
N GLU A 302 24.77 -7.45 -20.57
CA GLU A 302 24.85 -7.94 -19.18
C GLU A 302 23.70 -7.45 -18.28
N THR A 303 22.55 -7.06 -18.86
CA THR A 303 21.39 -6.55 -18.11
C THR A 303 21.05 -7.44 -16.92
N GLY A 304 20.80 -6.85 -15.75
CA GLY A 304 20.57 -7.58 -14.49
C GLY A 304 21.84 -7.79 -13.66
N LEU A 305 23.04 -7.71 -14.26
CA LEU A 305 24.31 -7.78 -13.54
C LEU A 305 24.80 -6.39 -13.11
N LYS A 306 25.57 -6.33 -12.01
CA LYS A 306 26.19 -5.08 -11.53
C LYS A 306 27.01 -4.36 -12.62
N ARG A 307 27.65 -5.12 -13.52
CA ARG A 307 28.48 -4.60 -14.62
C ARG A 307 27.70 -3.82 -15.68
N ALA A 308 26.43 -4.14 -15.91
CA ALA A 308 25.58 -3.39 -16.84
C ALA A 308 25.17 -2.01 -16.31
N GLY A 309 25.44 -1.72 -15.04
CA GLY A 309 25.04 -0.48 -14.40
C GLY A 309 23.51 -0.34 -14.28
N THR A 310 23.05 0.91 -14.18
CA THR A 310 21.63 1.21 -14.07
C THR A 310 21.02 1.41 -15.45
N LEU A 311 20.00 0.62 -15.78
CA LEU A 311 19.25 0.77 -17.02
C LEU A 311 18.45 2.07 -17.03
N LYS A 312 18.48 2.77 -18.17
CA LYS A 312 17.63 3.94 -18.43
C LYS A 312 16.18 3.51 -18.77
N ALA A 313 15.23 4.43 -18.71
CA ALA A 313 13.83 4.17 -19.02
C ALA A 313 13.63 3.46 -20.36
N ASP A 314 14.31 3.92 -21.41
CA ASP A 314 14.18 3.36 -22.75
C ASP A 314 14.73 1.92 -22.85
N ASN A 315 15.78 1.61 -22.07
CA ASN A 315 16.29 0.25 -21.95
C ASN A 315 15.29 -0.66 -21.24
N TRP A 316 14.65 -0.19 -20.16
CA TRP A 316 13.57 -0.92 -19.48
C TRP A 316 12.38 -1.18 -20.39
N ARG A 317 11.94 -0.15 -21.12
CA ARG A 317 10.85 -0.24 -22.09
C ARG A 317 11.14 -1.30 -23.15
N THR A 318 12.33 -1.27 -23.75
CA THR A 318 12.72 -2.21 -24.81
C THR A 318 12.89 -3.62 -24.25
N LEU A 319 13.54 -3.77 -23.09
CA LEU A 319 13.71 -5.06 -22.42
C LEU A 319 12.37 -5.74 -22.15
N PHE A 320 11.41 -5.02 -21.56
CA PHE A 320 10.10 -5.54 -21.22
C PHE A 320 9.21 -5.80 -22.44
N SER A 321 9.22 -4.90 -23.43
CA SER A 321 8.29 -5.00 -24.57
C SER A 321 8.72 -6.04 -25.61
N LEU A 322 10.02 -6.36 -25.67
CA LEU A 322 10.57 -7.22 -26.73
C LEU A 322 11.33 -8.42 -26.16
N TYR A 323 12.40 -8.18 -25.41
CA TYR A 323 13.36 -9.23 -25.08
C TYR A 323 12.84 -10.23 -24.05
N VAL A 324 12.12 -9.77 -23.03
CA VAL A 324 11.58 -10.63 -21.98
C VAL A 324 10.46 -11.53 -22.48
N PRO A 325 9.45 -11.03 -23.21
CA PRO A 325 8.44 -11.89 -23.83
C PRO A 325 9.06 -12.96 -24.74
N LEU A 326 10.04 -12.59 -25.57
CA LEU A 326 10.74 -13.55 -26.44
C LEU A 326 11.52 -14.59 -25.65
N ALA A 327 12.22 -14.19 -24.60
CA ALA A 327 12.95 -15.10 -23.72
C ALA A 327 12.00 -16.07 -23.01
N LEU A 328 10.94 -15.56 -22.38
CA LEU A 328 9.97 -16.38 -21.64
C LEU A 328 9.18 -17.32 -22.55
N LEU A 329 8.70 -16.85 -23.71
CA LEU A 329 8.00 -17.70 -24.69
C LEU A 329 8.86 -18.89 -25.13
N SER A 330 10.17 -18.69 -25.24
CA SER A 330 11.08 -19.77 -25.63
C SER A 330 11.41 -20.75 -24.49
N LEU A 331 11.14 -20.39 -23.23
CA LEU A 331 11.26 -21.29 -22.08
C LEU A 331 9.94 -22.04 -21.81
N TRP A 332 8.79 -21.46 -22.14
CA TRP A 332 7.46 -22.01 -21.78
C TRP A 332 6.81 -22.93 -22.82
N LYS A 333 7.31 -22.99 -24.06
CA LYS A 333 6.74 -23.89 -25.08
C LYS A 333 7.37 -25.27 -25.04
N GLU A 334 6.53 -26.32 -24.98
CA GLU A 334 6.99 -27.71 -24.99
C GLU A 334 7.77 -28.10 -26.25
N THR A 335 7.44 -27.49 -27.38
CA THR A 335 8.09 -27.69 -28.68
C THR A 335 9.14 -26.63 -29.00
N SER A 336 9.47 -25.76 -28.04
CA SER A 336 10.58 -24.82 -28.20
C SER A 336 11.88 -25.62 -28.32
N PRO A 337 12.81 -25.28 -29.24
CA PRO A 337 14.06 -26.03 -29.47
C PRO A 337 14.98 -26.21 -28.26
N ILE A 338 14.62 -25.66 -27.09
CA ILE A 338 15.43 -25.56 -25.89
C ILE A 338 14.82 -26.32 -24.71
N GLN A 339 13.54 -26.74 -24.75
CA GLN A 339 12.99 -27.62 -23.69
C GLN A 339 13.71 -28.98 -23.65
N SER A 340 14.37 -29.38 -24.75
CA SER A 340 15.09 -30.65 -24.87
C SER A 340 16.35 -30.80 -24.01
N HIS A 341 16.77 -29.78 -23.25
CA HIS A 341 17.87 -29.89 -22.27
C HIS A 341 17.43 -29.71 -20.81
N TRP A 342 16.15 -29.46 -20.55
CA TRP A 342 15.60 -29.24 -19.21
C TRP A 342 14.97 -30.49 -18.58
N ASN A 343 14.89 -31.60 -19.32
CA ASN A 343 14.18 -32.81 -18.91
C ASN A 343 14.96 -33.78 -17.99
N ASP A 344 16.13 -33.41 -17.48
CA ASP A 344 16.90 -34.27 -16.55
C ASP A 344 16.65 -33.96 -15.06
N GLY A 345 15.54 -33.30 -14.71
CA GLY A 345 15.20 -33.04 -13.31
C GLY A 345 13.79 -32.50 -13.11
N SER A 346 12.82 -33.41 -13.12
CA SER A 346 11.44 -33.30 -12.60
C SER A 346 11.08 -32.00 -11.84
N TYR A 347 10.24 -31.13 -12.41
CA TYR A 347 9.13 -30.44 -11.71
C TYR A 347 8.19 -29.85 -12.77
N PHE A 348 7.06 -30.53 -13.02
CA PHE A 348 5.92 -29.94 -13.71
C PHE A 348 5.32 -28.86 -12.80
N PHE A 349 5.23 -27.62 -13.28
CA PHE A 349 4.27 -26.66 -12.75
C PHE A 349 2.86 -27.18 -13.07
N THR A 350 2.25 -27.94 -12.16
CA THR A 350 0.82 -28.25 -12.22
C THR A 350 0.04 -26.98 -11.87
N THR A 351 -0.17 -26.12 -12.85
CA THR A 351 -1.29 -25.18 -12.83
C THR A 351 -2.54 -25.94 -13.29
N THR A 352 -3.03 -26.88 -12.48
CA THR A 352 -4.39 -27.40 -12.65
C THR A 352 -5.36 -26.41 -12.01
N HIS A 353 -5.75 -25.39 -12.78
CA HIS A 353 -7.06 -24.80 -12.60
C HIS A 353 -8.09 -25.85 -13.00
N ASN A 354 -8.73 -26.46 -12.00
CA ASN A 354 -10.01 -27.15 -12.18
C ASN A 354 -11.06 -26.09 -12.59
N ILE A 355 -11.17 -25.83 -13.89
CA ILE A 355 -12.43 -25.35 -14.46
C ILE A 355 -13.24 -26.61 -14.73
N SER A 356 -14.02 -27.03 -13.74
CA SER A 356 -15.08 -27.99 -13.96
C SER A 356 -16.09 -27.40 -14.94
N LYS A 357 -16.10 -27.92 -16.16
CA LYS A 357 -17.29 -27.90 -17.01
C LYS A 357 -18.25 -28.95 -16.45
N GLY A 358 -19.43 -28.49 -16.05
CA GLY A 358 -20.61 -29.27 -15.67
C GLY A 358 -21.79 -28.33 -15.63
#